data_AF-A0A7X6SJ32-F1
#
_entry.id   AF-A0A7X6SJ32-F1
#
_cell.length_a   1.000
_cell.length_b   1.000
_cell.length_c   1.000
_cell.angle_alpha   90.00
_cell.angle_beta   90.00
_cell.angle_gamma   90.00
#
_symmetry.space_group_name_H-M   'P 1'
#
loop_
_entity.id
_entity.type
_entity.pdbx_description
1 polymer ?
#
loop_
_entity_poly.entity_id
_entity_poly.type
_entity_poly.pdbx_seq_one_letter_code
_entity_poly.pdbx_strand_id
1 'polypeptide(L)'
;MDRRIVGLESEYGVTCTLPGQRRPSPDEVARYLFRKVVSWGRSSNVFLGNGARLYLDVGSHPEYATPECDSLHDLVAHDKAGERILEGLASSAEERFRQEGTDAEIYLFRNNTDSAGNSYGCHENYLTVRDDERSRYNEVLIPFLISRQIYAGAGKILNTARGPLYCVSQRGEHIWEGVSSATT
;
A
#
# COMPACT_ATOMS: atom_id res chain seq x y z
N MET A 1 -26.17 -5.91 10.57
CA MET A 1 -24.94 -6.28 11.30
C MET A 1 -24.28 -4.97 11.62
N ASP A 2 -24.48 -4.48 12.85
CA ASP A 2 -24.20 -3.08 13.19
C ASP A 2 -22.74 -2.86 13.63
N ARG A 3 -22.02 -3.95 13.87
CA ARG A 3 -20.58 -4.00 14.18
C ARG A 3 -19.93 -5.09 13.32
N ARG A 4 -18.91 -4.74 12.55
CA ARG A 4 -18.21 -5.64 11.62
C ARG A 4 -16.71 -5.40 11.74
N ILE A 5 -15.93 -6.49 11.77
CA ILE A 5 -14.48 -6.37 11.69
C ILE A 5 -14.07 -5.96 10.27
N VAL A 6 -13.23 -4.94 10.18
CA VAL A 6 -12.67 -4.38 8.96
C VAL A 6 -11.17 -4.17 9.11
N GLY A 7 -10.45 -4.24 8.00
CA GLY A 7 -9.01 -4.00 7.95
C GLY A 7 -8.56 -3.45 6.60
N LEU A 8 -7.43 -2.76 6.58
CA LEU A 8 -6.79 -2.27 5.37
C LEU A 8 -5.38 -2.82 5.26
N GLU A 9 -4.96 -3.11 4.04
CA GLU A 9 -3.58 -3.43 3.70
C GLU A 9 -3.12 -2.42 2.65
N SER A 10 -2.12 -1.60 2.97
CA SER A 10 -1.60 -0.56 2.08
C SER A 10 -0.15 -0.85 1.71
N GLU A 11 0.09 -1.07 0.43
CA GLU A 11 1.43 -1.11 -0.15
C GLU A 11 1.90 0.32 -0.48
N TYR A 12 3.20 0.56 -0.29
CA TYR A 12 3.82 1.86 -0.55
C TYR A 12 4.86 1.73 -1.65
N GLY A 13 4.78 2.60 -2.65
CA GLY A 13 5.87 2.81 -3.59
C GLY A 13 7.08 3.39 -2.86
N VAL A 14 8.29 2.95 -3.19
CA VAL A 14 9.52 3.43 -2.53
C VAL A 14 10.58 3.80 -3.56
N THR A 15 11.24 4.93 -3.36
CA THR A 15 12.42 5.33 -4.13
C THR A 15 13.39 6.11 -3.27
N CYS A 16 14.64 6.21 -3.73
CA CYS A 16 15.69 6.95 -3.05
C CYS A 16 16.48 7.77 -4.08
N THR A 17 16.71 9.03 -3.78
CA THR A 17 17.61 9.89 -4.57
C THR A 17 18.91 10.09 -3.83
N LEU A 18 20.02 9.79 -4.51
CA LEU A 18 21.39 9.98 -4.03
C LEU A 18 22.08 10.97 -4.99
N PRO A 19 22.36 12.22 -4.60
CA PRO A 19 23.00 13.19 -5.47
C PRO A 19 24.37 12.70 -5.97
N GLY A 20 24.58 12.72 -7.28
CA GLY A 20 25.86 12.33 -7.90
C GLY A 20 26.18 10.83 -7.84
N GLN A 21 25.27 9.98 -7.36
CA GLN A 21 25.46 8.53 -7.29
C GLN A 21 24.39 7.77 -8.09
N ARG A 22 24.62 6.47 -8.30
CA ARG A 22 23.61 5.56 -8.86
C ARG A 22 22.40 5.53 -7.93
N ARG A 23 21.20 5.73 -8.49
CA ARG A 23 19.96 5.52 -7.74
C ARG A 23 19.80 4.04 -7.38
N PRO A 24 19.56 3.69 -6.10
CA PRO A 24 19.29 2.31 -5.72
C PRO A 24 17.97 1.83 -6.34
N SER A 25 17.85 0.53 -6.58
CA SER A 25 16.57 -0.07 -6.97
C SER A 25 15.57 0.00 -5.81
N PRO A 26 14.25 -0.03 -6.08
CA PRO A 26 13.24 -0.06 -5.02
C PRO A 26 13.48 -1.17 -3.99
N ASP A 27 13.90 -2.36 -4.43
CA ASP A 27 14.28 -3.49 -3.57
C ASP A 27 15.48 -3.18 -2.66
N GLU A 28 16.53 -2.53 -3.20
CA GLU A 28 17.68 -2.08 -2.40
C GLU A 28 17.24 -1.08 -1.31
N VAL A 29 16.38 -0.10 -1.67
CA VAL A 29 15.86 0.89 -0.73
C VAL A 29 14.97 0.23 0.32
N ALA A 30 14.05 -0.64 -0.09
CA ALA A 30 13.11 -1.32 0.81
C ALA A 30 13.85 -2.19 1.84
N ARG A 31 14.86 -2.95 1.42
CA ARG A 31 15.70 -3.72 2.36
C ARG A 31 16.46 -2.81 3.31
N TYR A 32 17.01 -1.70 2.82
CA TYR A 32 17.71 -0.74 3.67
C TYR A 32 16.78 -0.09 4.71
N LEU A 33 15.57 0.28 4.29
CA LEU A 33 14.50 0.82 5.14
C LEU A 33 14.16 -0.16 6.27
N PHE A 34 13.98 -1.45 5.93
CA PHE A 34 13.60 -2.51 6.86
C PHE A 34 14.74 -3.08 7.71
N ARG A 35 16.00 -2.66 7.54
CA ARG A 35 17.12 -3.13 8.40
C ARG A 35 16.81 -2.98 9.90
N LYS A 36 16.15 -1.88 10.29
CA LYS A 36 15.72 -1.62 11.68
C LYS A 36 14.59 -2.57 12.12
N VAL A 37 13.67 -2.88 11.22
CA VAL A 37 12.57 -3.82 11.48
C VAL A 37 13.10 -5.23 11.69
N VAL A 38 14.04 -5.66 10.85
CA VAL A 38 14.72 -6.95 10.98
C VAL A 38 15.50 -7.03 12.28
N SER A 39 16.16 -5.95 12.72
CA SER A 39 16.88 -5.98 14.01
C SER A 39 15.92 -6.08 15.21
N TRP A 40 14.70 -5.56 15.11
CA TRP A 40 13.66 -5.68 16.14
C TRP A 40 13.01 -7.06 16.19
N GLY A 41 12.59 -7.58 15.03
CA GLY A 41 11.73 -8.77 14.94
C GLY A 41 12.39 -10.01 14.35
N ARG A 42 13.68 -9.96 13.99
CA ARG A 42 14.43 -11.02 13.28
C ARG A 42 13.85 -11.42 11.91
N SER A 43 12.91 -10.64 11.40
CA SER A 43 12.16 -10.90 10.17
C SER A 43 11.81 -9.58 9.50
N SER A 44 11.67 -9.58 8.18
CA SER A 44 11.08 -8.46 7.42
C SER A 44 9.55 -8.47 7.47
N ASN A 45 8.95 -9.29 8.34
CA ASN A 45 7.53 -9.40 8.60
C ASN A 45 7.33 -9.48 10.11
N VAL A 46 6.71 -8.44 10.68
CA VAL A 46 6.55 -8.28 12.13
C VAL A 46 5.16 -7.78 12.48
N PHE A 47 4.72 -8.07 13.70
CA PHE A 47 3.58 -7.42 14.32
C PHE A 47 4.07 -6.30 15.25
N LEU A 48 3.39 -5.15 15.19
CA LEU A 48 3.73 -3.96 15.94
C LEU A 48 2.94 -3.89 17.25
N GLY A 49 3.38 -3.04 18.18
CA GLY A 49 2.72 -2.88 19.49
C GLY A 49 1.28 -2.35 19.41
N ASN A 50 0.87 -1.76 18.28
CA ASN A 50 -0.51 -1.34 18.03
C ASN A 50 -1.37 -2.44 17.38
N GLY A 51 -0.86 -3.66 17.24
CA GLY A 51 -1.55 -4.80 16.62
C GLY A 51 -1.46 -4.88 15.09
N ALA A 52 -0.93 -3.84 14.43
CA ALA A 52 -0.73 -3.85 12.99
C ALA A 52 0.36 -4.84 12.57
N ARG A 53 0.32 -5.26 11.31
CA ARG A 53 1.40 -6.03 10.68
C ARG A 53 2.16 -5.11 9.72
N LEU A 54 3.49 -5.17 9.78
CA LEU A 54 4.38 -4.45 8.89
C LEU A 54 5.34 -5.43 8.22
N TYR A 55 5.36 -5.45 6.89
CA TYR A 55 6.21 -6.39 6.16
C TYR A 55 6.67 -5.85 4.80
N LEU A 56 7.60 -6.59 4.18
CA LEU A 56 7.94 -6.42 2.77
C LEU A 56 7.16 -7.43 1.94
N ASP A 57 6.32 -6.96 1.03
CA ASP A 57 5.52 -7.81 0.16
C ASP A 57 6.30 -8.30 -1.07
N VAL A 58 5.69 -9.21 -1.84
CA VAL A 58 6.16 -9.63 -3.15
C VAL A 58 6.29 -8.40 -4.06
N GLY A 59 7.50 -8.16 -4.59
CA GLY A 59 7.80 -6.92 -5.33
C GLY A 59 8.56 -5.87 -4.50
N SER A 60 8.81 -6.15 -3.22
CA SER A 60 9.61 -5.31 -2.30
C SER A 60 8.95 -3.99 -1.91
N HIS A 61 7.62 -3.91 -1.97
CA HIS A 61 6.89 -2.79 -1.41
C HIS A 61 6.82 -2.93 0.13
N PRO A 62 7.14 -1.87 0.89
CA PRO A 62 6.71 -1.74 2.27
C PRO A 62 5.18 -1.85 2.33
N GLU A 63 4.67 -2.79 3.12
CA GLU A 63 3.25 -2.99 3.31
C GLU A 63 2.87 -2.91 4.79
N TYR A 64 1.85 -2.11 5.07
CA TYR A 64 1.25 -1.95 6.39
C TYR A 64 -0.19 -2.44 6.37
N ALA A 65 -0.48 -3.46 7.17
CA ALA A 65 -1.82 -3.95 7.42
C ALA A 65 -2.29 -3.49 8.80
N THR A 66 -3.45 -2.83 8.85
CA THR A 66 -4.04 -2.33 10.10
C THR A 66 -4.34 -3.51 11.06
N PRO A 67 -4.40 -3.29 12.38
CA PRO A 67 -5.10 -4.24 13.24
C PRO A 67 -6.57 -4.35 12.82
N GLU A 68 -7.22 -5.40 13.30
CA GLU A 68 -8.67 -5.56 13.16
C GLU A 68 -9.39 -4.40 13.88
N CYS A 69 -10.18 -3.65 13.11
CA CYS A 69 -11.00 -2.54 13.62
C CYS A 69 -12.48 -2.90 13.51
N ASP A 70 -13.32 -2.41 14.40
CA ASP A 70 -14.77 -2.58 14.33
C ASP A 70 -15.53 -1.25 14.18
N SER A 71 -14.78 -0.15 14.09
CA SER A 71 -15.27 1.20 13.80
C SER A 71 -14.45 1.79 12.64
N LEU A 72 -15.13 2.57 11.79
CA LEU A 72 -14.45 3.25 10.66
C LEU A 72 -13.48 4.32 11.15
N HIS A 73 -13.77 4.95 12.29
CA HIS A 73 -12.88 5.95 12.88
C HIS A 73 -11.54 5.31 13.26
N ASP A 74 -11.58 4.16 13.94
CA ASP A 74 -10.35 3.47 14.37
C ASP A 74 -9.59 2.90 13.17
N LEU A 75 -10.31 2.40 12.17
CA LEU A 75 -9.71 1.96 10.91
C LEU A 75 -8.88 3.08 10.26
N VAL A 76 -9.48 4.27 10.11
CA VAL A 76 -8.79 5.45 9.54
C VAL A 76 -7.65 5.91 10.44
N ALA A 77 -7.82 5.89 11.77
CA ALA A 77 -6.76 6.27 12.69
C ALA A 77 -5.55 5.32 12.59
N HIS A 78 -5.79 4.01 12.50
CA HIS A 78 -4.75 3.00 12.35
C HIS A 78 -4.07 3.04 10.98
N ASP A 79 -4.84 3.30 9.91
CA ASP A 79 -4.32 3.52 8.56
C ASP A 79 -3.36 4.72 8.53
N LYS A 80 -3.77 5.85 9.13
CA LYS A 80 -2.92 7.04 9.26
C LYS A 80 -1.74 6.84 10.22
N ALA A 81 -1.87 6.00 11.24
CA ALA A 81 -0.74 5.61 12.07
C ALA A 81 0.31 4.85 11.24
N GLY A 82 -0.11 4.03 10.27
CA GLY A 82 0.79 3.35 9.33
C GLY A 82 1.66 4.32 8.53
N GLU A 83 1.07 5.40 8.00
CA GLU A 83 1.80 6.47 7.30
C GLU A 83 2.89 7.07 8.21
N ARG A 84 2.57 7.37 9.47
CA ARG A 84 3.52 7.96 10.44
C ARG A 84 4.65 7.00 10.83
N ILE A 85 4.35 5.70 10.95
CA ILE A 85 5.35 4.68 11.25
C ILE A 85 6.35 4.56 10.10
N LEU A 86 5.85 4.50 8.87
CA LEU A 86 6.67 4.40 7.66
C LEU A 86 7.50 5.67 7.42
N GLU A 87 6.93 6.85 7.65
CA GLU A 87 7.66 8.13 7.65
C GLU A 87 8.84 8.10 8.65
N GLY A 88 8.60 7.64 9.88
CA GLY A 88 9.66 7.48 10.87
C GLY A 88 10.75 6.46 10.48
N LEU A 89 10.41 5.41 9.73
CA LEU A 89 11.38 4.47 9.16
C LEU A 89 12.22 5.13 8.07
N ALA A 90 11.61 5.93 7.19
CA ALA A 90 12.30 6.67 6.14
C ALA A 90 13.30 7.66 6.76
N SER A 91 12.86 8.51 7.68
CA SER A 91 13.77 9.45 8.37
C SER A 91 14.89 8.73 9.13
N SER A 92 14.59 7.59 9.76
CA SER A 92 15.62 6.77 10.41
C SER A 92 16.63 6.21 9.40
N ALA A 93 16.23 5.92 8.17
CA ALA A 93 17.07 5.39 7.11
C ALA A 93 17.95 6.47 6.47
N GLU A 94 17.39 7.65 6.19
CA GLU A 94 18.15 8.81 5.73
C GLU A 94 19.24 9.22 6.73
N GLU A 95 18.93 9.19 8.03
CA GLU A 95 19.93 9.46 9.07
C GLU A 95 21.09 8.45 9.04
N ARG A 96 20.80 7.16 8.76
CA ARG A 96 21.86 6.16 8.60
C ARG A 96 22.71 6.43 7.36
N PHE A 97 22.09 6.81 6.23
CA PHE A 97 22.84 7.21 5.04
C PHE A 97 23.79 8.38 5.34
N ARG A 98 23.32 9.40 6.09
CA ARG A 98 24.15 10.54 6.51
C ARG A 98 25.33 10.09 7.37
N GLN A 99 25.11 9.17 8.31
CA GLN A 99 26.18 8.59 9.13
C GLN A 99 27.19 7.77 8.32
N GLU A 100 26.74 7.15 7.22
CA GLU A 100 27.58 6.45 6.23
C GLU A 100 28.25 7.41 5.24
N GLY A 101 28.07 8.73 5.40
CA GLY A 101 28.70 9.78 4.59
C GLY A 101 28.02 10.06 3.25
N THR A 102 26.77 9.63 3.09
CA THR A 102 25.98 9.85 1.87
C THR A 102 24.71 10.63 2.19
N ASP A 103 24.43 11.67 1.40
CA ASP A 103 23.15 12.37 1.51
C ASP A 103 22.10 11.66 0.66
N ALA A 104 21.00 11.26 1.29
CA ALA A 104 19.96 10.44 0.68
C ALA A 104 18.59 10.97 1.07
N GLU A 105 17.69 11.07 0.10
CA GLU A 105 16.28 11.34 0.34
C GLU A 105 15.46 10.13 -0.09
N ILE A 106 14.65 9.61 0.83
CA ILE A 106 13.77 8.47 0.63
C ILE A 106 12.34 8.97 0.49
N TYR A 107 11.70 8.57 -0.60
CA TYR A 107 10.31 8.89 -0.86
C TYR A 107 9.46 7.64 -0.74
N LEU A 108 8.40 7.74 0.05
CA LEU A 108 7.35 6.75 0.17
C LEU A 108 6.07 7.31 -0.44
N PHE A 109 5.48 6.58 -1.37
CA PHE A 109 4.28 6.99 -2.08
C PHE A 109 3.12 6.09 -1.69
N ARG A 110 2.08 6.70 -1.14
CA ARG A 110 0.79 6.05 -0.94
C ARG A 110 -0.11 6.29 -2.15
N ASN A 111 0.22 5.61 -3.24
CA ASN A 111 -0.52 5.61 -4.50
C ASN A 111 -0.59 4.16 -5.02
N ASN A 112 -0.92 3.96 -6.30
CA ASN A 112 -1.12 2.60 -6.84
C ASN A 112 -0.37 2.32 -8.14
N THR A 113 0.43 3.25 -8.66
CA THR A 113 1.19 3.06 -9.89
C THR A 113 2.53 3.77 -9.83
N ASP A 114 3.58 3.12 -10.33
CA ASP A 114 4.87 3.78 -10.55
C ASP A 114 5.00 4.33 -11.99
N SER A 115 6.12 5.01 -12.27
CA SER A 115 6.42 5.54 -13.59
C SER A 115 6.76 4.47 -14.64
N ALA A 116 7.02 3.23 -14.22
CA ALA A 116 7.26 2.09 -15.10
C ALA A 116 5.96 1.37 -15.49
N GLY A 117 4.82 1.77 -14.91
CA GLY A 117 3.51 1.18 -15.16
C GLY A 117 3.22 -0.04 -14.29
N ASN A 118 4.06 -0.35 -13.31
CA ASN A 118 3.73 -1.36 -12.30
C ASN A 118 2.63 -0.83 -11.38
N SER A 119 1.82 -1.72 -10.82
CA SER A 119 0.76 -1.36 -9.88
C SER A 119 0.91 -2.10 -8.57
N TYR A 120 0.47 -1.46 -7.48
CA TYR A 120 0.43 -2.00 -6.12
C TYR A 120 -0.87 -1.60 -5.43
N GLY A 121 -1.24 -2.38 -4.41
CA GLY A 121 -2.59 -2.42 -3.85
C GLY A 121 -2.86 -1.50 -2.67
N CYS A 122 -4.13 -1.16 -2.53
CA CYS A 122 -4.73 -0.87 -1.23
C CYS A 122 -5.92 -1.82 -1.10
N HIS A 123 -5.80 -2.80 -0.20
CA HIS A 123 -6.78 -3.87 -0.04
C HIS A 123 -7.70 -3.59 1.14
N GLU A 124 -8.96 -3.96 0.99
CA GLU A 124 -9.99 -3.78 2.00
C GLU A 124 -10.52 -5.15 2.42
N ASN A 125 -10.45 -5.41 3.72
CA ASN A 125 -10.91 -6.64 4.33
C ASN A 125 -12.21 -6.38 5.09
N TYR A 126 -13.24 -7.17 4.81
CA TYR A 126 -14.55 -7.08 5.46
C TYR A 126 -14.94 -8.46 6.00
N LEU A 127 -15.02 -8.59 7.32
CA LEU A 127 -15.52 -9.83 7.94
C LEU A 127 -16.95 -10.08 7.48
N THR A 128 -17.22 -11.28 6.97
CA THR A 128 -18.55 -11.70 6.53
C THR A 128 -19.03 -12.95 7.26
N VAL A 129 -20.31 -13.30 7.10
CA VAL A 129 -20.87 -14.56 7.61
C VAL A 129 -20.70 -15.66 6.57
N ARG A 130 -20.56 -16.88 7.05
CA ARG A 130 -20.35 -18.05 6.18
C ARG A 130 -21.52 -18.32 5.23
N ASP A 131 -22.74 -18.03 5.68
CA ASP A 131 -23.98 -18.35 4.96
C ASP A 131 -24.42 -17.25 3.98
N ASP A 132 -23.57 -16.28 3.69
CA ASP A 132 -23.88 -15.23 2.71
C ASP A 132 -24.06 -15.82 1.30
N GLU A 133 -25.19 -15.50 0.68
CA GLU A 133 -25.51 -15.95 -0.67
C GLU A 133 -24.55 -15.35 -1.70
N ARG A 134 -23.77 -16.21 -2.34
CA ARG A 134 -22.75 -15.83 -3.33
C ARG A 134 -23.31 -15.04 -4.51
N SER A 135 -24.59 -15.24 -4.86
CA SER A 135 -25.31 -14.48 -5.91
C SER A 135 -25.35 -12.98 -5.60
N ARG A 136 -25.49 -12.58 -4.33
CA ARG A 136 -25.54 -11.18 -3.91
C ARG A 136 -24.24 -10.43 -4.19
N TYR A 137 -23.10 -11.11 -4.16
CA TYR A 137 -21.83 -10.49 -4.53
C TYR A 137 -21.81 -10.09 -6.01
N ASN A 138 -22.30 -10.96 -6.89
CA ASN A 138 -22.30 -10.71 -8.33
C ASN A 138 -23.34 -9.66 -8.74
N GLU A 139 -24.53 -9.69 -8.15
CA GLU A 139 -25.65 -8.83 -8.57
C GLU A 139 -25.63 -7.45 -7.92
N VAL A 140 -25.01 -7.31 -6.74
CA VAL A 140 -25.05 -6.06 -5.97
C VAL A 140 -23.65 -5.51 -5.69
N LEU A 141 -22.78 -6.32 -5.09
CA LEU A 141 -21.49 -5.83 -4.62
C LEU A 141 -20.55 -5.46 -5.77
N ILE A 142 -20.38 -6.34 -6.77
CA ILE A 142 -19.49 -6.09 -7.91
C ILE A 142 -19.89 -4.82 -8.69
N PRO A 143 -21.16 -4.62 -9.10
CA PRO A 143 -21.57 -3.38 -9.76
C PRO A 143 -21.31 -2.12 -8.93
N PHE A 144 -21.53 -2.19 -7.62
CA PHE A 144 -21.21 -1.11 -6.69
C PHE A 144 -19.69 -0.84 -6.64
N LEU A 145 -18.86 -1.87 -6.49
CA LEU A 145 -17.40 -1.72 -6.43
C LEU A 145 -16.80 -1.20 -7.73
N ILE A 146 -17.32 -1.64 -8.89
CA ILE A 146 -16.88 -1.13 -10.21
C ILE A 146 -17.19 0.37 -10.33
N SER A 147 -18.38 0.80 -9.91
CA SER A 147 -18.80 2.22 -10.03
C SER A 147 -18.23 3.12 -8.94
N ARG A 148 -17.83 2.58 -7.78
CA ARG A 148 -17.27 3.32 -6.63
C ARG A 148 -16.09 4.22 -6.99
N GLN A 149 -15.31 3.86 -7.99
CA GLN A 149 -14.18 4.68 -8.45
C GLN A 149 -14.58 6.12 -8.78
N ILE A 150 -15.84 6.39 -9.16
CA ILE A 150 -16.33 7.73 -9.47
C ILE A 150 -16.19 8.70 -8.27
N TYR A 151 -16.36 8.22 -7.04
CA TYR A 151 -16.30 9.06 -5.84
C TYR A 151 -15.12 8.72 -4.91
N ALA A 152 -14.49 7.55 -5.06
CA ALA A 152 -13.34 7.13 -4.24
C ALA A 152 -12.01 7.08 -5.02
N GLY A 153 -12.01 7.43 -6.31
CA GLY A 153 -10.81 7.40 -7.14
C GLY A 153 -9.79 8.48 -6.76
N ALA A 154 -8.51 8.10 -6.65
CA ALA A 154 -7.41 9.00 -6.31
C ALA A 154 -6.88 9.83 -7.51
N GLY A 155 -7.33 9.54 -8.73
CA GLY A 155 -6.90 10.20 -9.96
C GLY A 155 -5.50 9.78 -10.44
N LYS A 156 -5.28 9.73 -11.76
CA LYS A 156 -3.95 9.76 -12.38
C LYS A 156 -3.97 10.43 -13.75
N ILE A 157 -2.80 10.87 -14.20
CA ILE A 157 -2.57 11.22 -15.59
C ILE A 157 -2.00 10.00 -16.31
N LEU A 158 -2.75 9.51 -17.30
CA LEU A 158 -2.32 8.44 -18.19
C LEU A 158 -1.70 9.05 -19.46
N ASN A 159 -0.45 8.72 -19.72
CA ASN A 159 0.22 9.13 -20.96
C ASN A 159 -0.14 8.17 -22.09
N THR A 160 -0.81 8.66 -23.13
CA THR A 160 -1.14 7.89 -24.34
C THR A 160 -0.41 8.43 -25.57
N ALA A 161 -0.41 7.67 -26.66
CA ALA A 161 0.12 8.14 -27.94
C ALA A 161 -0.57 9.41 -28.48
N ARG A 162 -1.79 9.71 -28.00
CA ARG A 162 -2.57 10.91 -28.37
C ARG A 162 -2.41 12.07 -27.39
N GLY A 163 -1.58 11.91 -26.36
CA GLY A 163 -1.37 12.87 -25.29
C GLY A 163 -1.86 12.37 -23.91
N PRO A 164 -1.66 13.20 -22.87
CA PRO A 164 -2.07 12.86 -21.51
C PRO A 164 -3.60 12.91 -21.35
N LEU A 165 -4.14 11.94 -20.62
CA LEU A 165 -5.55 11.85 -20.25
C LEU A 165 -5.69 11.79 -18.73
N TYR A 166 -6.73 12.42 -18.19
CA TYR A 166 -7.07 12.25 -16.79
C TYR A 166 -7.94 10.99 -16.60
N CYS A 167 -7.53 10.13 -15.68
CA CYS A 167 -8.27 8.94 -15.26
C CYS A 167 -8.67 9.10 -13.80
N VAL A 168 -9.93 8.77 -13.47
CA VAL A 168 -10.42 8.87 -12.08
C VAL A 168 -9.81 7.79 -11.18
N SER A 169 -9.56 6.59 -11.70
CA SER A 169 -8.95 5.47 -10.97
C SER A 169 -7.53 5.20 -11.41
N GLN A 170 -6.63 4.99 -10.45
CA GLN A 170 -5.27 4.52 -10.74
C GLN A 170 -5.25 3.02 -11.08
N ARG A 171 -6.07 2.23 -10.36
CA ARG A 171 -6.16 0.76 -10.45
C ARG A 171 -7.02 0.26 -11.61
N GLY A 172 -7.88 1.11 -12.19
CA GLY A 172 -8.87 0.69 -13.19
C GLY A 172 -8.30 0.04 -14.46
N GLU A 173 -7.05 0.37 -14.84
CA GLU A 173 -6.36 -0.27 -15.98
C GLU A 173 -5.64 -1.57 -15.62
N HIS A 174 -5.56 -1.90 -14.32
CA HIS A 174 -4.83 -3.05 -13.81
C HIS A 174 -5.76 -4.14 -13.26
N ILE A 175 -7.07 -3.85 -13.11
CA ILE A 175 -8.07 -4.80 -12.61
C ILE A 175 -9.05 -5.13 -13.75
N TRP A 176 -8.95 -6.35 -14.27
CA TRP A 176 -9.75 -6.82 -15.40
C TRP A 176 -10.75 -7.91 -15.01
N GLU A 177 -10.46 -8.67 -13.97
CA GLU A 177 -11.29 -9.78 -13.50
C GLU A 177 -12.26 -9.31 -12.42
N GLY A 178 -13.53 -9.71 -12.54
CA GLY A 178 -14.52 -9.44 -11.49
C GLY A 178 -14.30 -10.29 -10.22
N VAL A 179 -13.75 -11.49 -10.37
CA VAL A 179 -13.37 -12.40 -9.29
C VAL A 179 -12.09 -13.11 -9.69
N SER A 180 -11.07 -13.06 -8.83
CA SER A 180 -9.79 -13.74 -9.04
C SER A 180 -9.39 -14.58 -7.84
N SER A 181 -8.54 -15.59 -8.05
CA SER A 181 -7.93 -16.42 -7.01
C SER A 181 -6.48 -16.06 -6.70
N ALA A 182 -5.92 -15.08 -7.42
CA ALA A 182 -4.57 -14.59 -7.21
C ALA A 182 -4.57 -13.05 -7.18
N THR A 183 -3.65 -12.50 -6.39
CA THR A 183 -3.39 -11.06 -6.30
C THR A 183 -1.96 -10.81 -6.80
N THR A 184 -1.81 -10.04 -7.88
CA THR A 184 -0.55 -9.41 -8.34
C THR A 184 -0.90 -8.15 -9.11
#